data_AF-A0A937GW71-F1
#
_entry.id   AF-A0A937GW71-F1
#
_cell.length_a   1.000
_cell.length_b   1.000
_cell.length_c   1.000
_cell.angle_alpha   90.00
_cell.angle_beta   90.00
_cell.angle_gamma   90.00
#
_symmetry.space_group_name_H-M   'P 1'
#
loop_
_entity.id
_entity.type
_entity.pdbx_description
1 polymer ?
#
loop_
_entity_poly.entity_id
_entity_poly.type
_entity_poly.pdbx_seq_one_letter_code
_entity_poly.pdbx_strand_id
1 'polypeptide(L)' 'VLETDAPYLAPVPYRGKRNESSYLPLILNKVAQCYGRTDLEIASMTTQNARQLFNI' A
#
# COMPACT_ATOMS: atom_id res chain seq x y z
N VAL A 1 6.03 2.78 5.26
CA VAL A 1 5.05 3.55 4.47
C VAL A 1 4.47 2.64 3.39
N LEU A 2 3.35 3.01 2.75
CA LEU A 2 2.81 2.33 1.57
C LEU A 2 2.61 3.37 0.46
N GLU A 3 2.77 2.96 -0.79
CA GLU A 3 2.56 3.81 -1.96
C GLU A 3 2.05 2.98 -3.14
N THR A 4 1.52 3.67 -4.16
CA THR A 4 1.11 3.03 -5.43
C THR A 4 2.10 3.28 -6.57
N ASP A 5 2.87 4.38 -6.54
CA ASP A 5 3.61 4.91 -7.69
C ASP A 5 2.69 5.29 -8.88
N ALA A 6 1.43 5.65 -8.60
CA ALA A 6 0.51 6.12 -9.64
C ALA A 6 1.06 7.37 -10.36
N PRO A 7 1.01 7.40 -11.70
CA PRO A 7 0.19 6.57 -12.59
C PRO A 7 0.83 5.26 -13.11
N TYR A 8 2.00 4.87 -12.59
CA TYR A 8 2.79 3.72 -13.03
C TYR A 8 2.60 2.50 -12.13
N LEU A 9 3.09 1.33 -12.55
CA LEU A 9 3.19 0.11 -11.73
C LEU A 9 1.88 -0.42 -11.12
N ALA A 10 0.79 -0.46 -11.88
CA ALA A 10 -0.49 -0.97 -11.39
C ALA A 10 -0.37 -2.40 -10.81
N PRO A 11 -0.88 -2.65 -9.58
CA PRO A 11 -0.85 -3.98 -8.97
C PRO A 11 -1.82 -4.95 -9.68
N VAL A 12 -1.70 -6.25 -9.40
CA VAL A 12 -2.68 -7.27 -9.86
C VAL A 12 -4.04 -6.98 -9.19
N PRO A 13 -5.17 -7.05 -9.91
CA PRO A 13 -5.37 -7.53 -11.29
C PRO A 13 -5.26 -6.47 -12.39
N TYR A 14 -4.83 -5.25 -12.07
CA TYR A 14 -4.77 -4.10 -12.99
C TYR A 14 -3.45 -3.93 -13.73
N ARG A 15 -2.53 -4.91 -13.65
CA ARG A 15 -1.23 -4.86 -14.37
C ARG A 15 -1.44 -4.54 -15.85
N GLY A 16 -0.59 -3.66 -16.38
CA GLY A 16 -0.67 -3.18 -17.77
C GLY A 16 -1.68 -2.06 -18.00
N LYS A 17 -2.45 -1.65 -16.98
CA LYS A 17 -3.31 -0.46 -16.99
C LYS A 17 -2.66 0.69 -16.22
N ARG A 18 -3.23 1.90 -16.36
CA ARG A 18 -2.86 3.06 -15.53
C ARG A 18 -3.12 2.73 -14.06
N ASN A 19 -2.18 3.07 -13.19
CA ASN A 19 -2.33 2.90 -11.76
C ASN A 19 -3.06 4.09 -11.12
N GLU A 20 -3.67 3.85 -9.97
CA GLU A 20 -4.46 4.82 -9.22
C GLU A 20 -4.19 4.68 -7.71
N SER A 21 -4.25 5.78 -6.96
CA SER A 21 -4.14 5.76 -5.50
C SER A 21 -5.19 4.86 -4.82
N SER A 22 -6.34 4.68 -5.48
CA SER A 22 -7.43 3.79 -5.06
C SER A 22 -7.00 2.31 -4.97
N TYR A 23 -5.89 1.92 -5.61
CA TYR A 23 -5.37 0.55 -5.59
C TYR A 23 -4.46 0.25 -4.39
N LEU A 24 -4.19 1.22 -3.51
CA LEU A 24 -3.40 1.04 -2.29
C LEU A 24 -3.86 -0.15 -1.40
N PRO A 25 -5.17 -0.45 -1.25
CA PRO A 25 -5.63 -1.62 -0.51
C PRO A 25 -5.13 -2.96 -1.06
N LEU A 26 -4.92 -3.07 -2.38
CA LEU A 26 -4.36 -4.30 -2.98
C LEU A 26 -2.89 -4.51 -2.58
N ILE A 27 -2.15 -3.42 -2.48
CA ILE A 27 -0.75 -3.43 -2.04
C ILE A 27 -0.69 -3.74 -0.55
N LEU A 28 -1.53 -3.10 0.26
CA LEU A 28 -1.68 -3.39 1.69
C LEU A 28 -1.92 -4.89 1.93
N ASN A 29 -2.93 -5.46 1.26
CA ASN A 29 -3.27 -6.85 1.41
C ASN A 29 -2.10 -7.78 1.03
N LYS A 30 -1.39 -7.47 -0.06
CA LYS A 30 -0.23 -8.26 -0.46
C LYS A 30 0.92 -8.19 0.56
N VAL A 31 1.18 -7.01 1.11
CA VAL A 31 2.18 -6.81 2.17
C VAL A 31 1.78 -7.59 3.42
N ALA A 32 0.53 -7.50 3.86
CA ALA A 32 0.01 -8.23 5.02
C ALA A 32 0.22 -9.74 4.89
N GLN A 33 -0.09 -10.32 3.72
CA GLN A 33 0.20 -11.72 3.42
C GLN A 33 1.69 -12.05 3.52
N CYS A 34 2.58 -11.21 2.95
CA CYS A 34 4.02 -11.42 3.00
C CYS A 34 4.59 -11.41 4.43
N TYR A 35 4.03 -10.59 5.31
CA TYR A 35 4.45 -10.49 6.71
C TYR A 35 3.68 -11.40 7.67
N GLY A 36 2.70 -12.18 7.19
CA GLY A 36 1.85 -13.02 8.05
C GLY A 36 1.07 -12.22 9.08
N ARG A 37 0.64 -11.00 8.73
CA ARG A 37 -0.11 -10.08 9.61
C ARG A 37 -1.45 -9.72 9.01
N THR A 38 -2.31 -9.10 9.81
CA THR A 38 -3.59 -8.57 9.35
C THR A 38 -3.41 -7.25 8.59
N ASP A 39 -4.34 -6.96 7.67
CA ASP A 39 -4.37 -5.69 6.94
C ASP A 39 -4.44 -4.49 7.91
N LEU A 40 -5.16 -4.60 9.02
CA LEU A 40 -5.27 -3.54 10.03
C LEU A 40 -3.93 -3.26 10.74
N GLU A 41 -3.16 -4.30 11.08
CA GLU A 41 -1.85 -4.13 11.71
C GLU A 41 -0.88 -3.44 10.76
N ILE A 42 -0.79 -3.88 9.51
CA ILE A 42 0.07 -3.25 8.51
C ILE A 42 -0.38 -1.81 8.23
N ALA A 43 -1.68 -1.56 8.11
CA ALA A 43 -2.21 -0.22 7.90
C ALA A 43 -1.83 0.71 9.06
N SER A 44 -1.99 0.25 10.31
CA SER A 44 -1.62 1.02 11.51
C SER A 44 -0.12 1.33 11.53
N MET A 45 0.73 0.31 11.38
CA MET A 45 2.19 0.46 11.37
C MET A 45 2.67 1.40 10.26
N THR A 46 2.17 1.21 9.04
CA THR A 46 2.62 2.00 7.88
C THR A 46 2.10 3.43 7.90
N THR A 47 0.92 3.67 8.47
CA THR A 47 0.38 5.01 8.72
C THR A 47 1.20 5.73 9.79
N GLN A 48 1.48 5.08 10.92
CA GLN A 48 2.32 5.66 11.97
C GLN A 48 3.71 6.03 11.43
N ASN A 49 4.32 5.14 10.64
CA ASN A 49 5.60 5.40 10.01
C ASN A 49 5.54 6.59 9.04
N ALA A 50 4.44 6.74 8.28
CA ALA A 50 4.25 7.88 7.37
C ALA A 50 4.12 9.20 8.15
N ARG A 51 3.33 9.21 9.23
CA ARG A 51 3.19 10.37 10.12
C ARG A 51 4.53 10.84 10.69
N GLN A 52 5.31 9.90 11.20
CA GLN A 52 6.64 10.18 11.75
C GLN A 52 7.63 10.68 10.68
N LEU A 53 7.63 10.05 9.50
CA LEU A 53 8.58 10.38 8.43
C LEU A 53 8.28 11.72 7.77
N PHE A 54 7.00 12.00 7.49
CA PHE A 54 6.57 13.19 6.75
C PHE A 54 6.07 14.33 7.66
N ASN A 55 6.04 14.11 8.98
CA ASN A 55 5.55 15.07 9.97
C ASN A 55 4.10 15.52 9.68
N ILE A 56 3.21 14.54 9.54
CA ILE A 56 1.78 14.70 9.24
C ILE A 56 0.88 13.99 10.26
#